data_AF-A0A0F8Z530-F1
#
_entry.id   AF-A0A0F8Z530-F1
#
_cell.length_a   1.000
_cell.length_b   1.000
_cell.length_c   1.000
_cell.angle_alpha   90.00
_cell.angle_beta   90.00
_cell.angle_gamma   90.00
#
_symmetry.space_group_name_H-M   'P 1'
#
loop_
_entity.id
_entity.type
_entity.pdbx_description
1 polymer ?
#
loop_
_entity_poly.entity_id
_entity_poly.type
_entity_poly.pdbx_seq_one_letter_code
_entity_poly.pdbx_strand_id
1 'polypeptide(L)' 'MNMVAISWLLIIGGVILLVDAWTSLQFVRDKRWFCQAVRLERLMFALILIIVGVFL' A
#
# COMPACT_ATOMS: atom_id res chain seq x y z
N MET A 1 -25.65 0.40 1.08
CA MET A 1 -24.94 -0.87 1.35
C MET A 1 -23.67 -1.04 0.51
N ASN A 2 -23.63 -0.67 -0.78
CA ASN A 2 -22.42 -0.80 -1.61
C ASN A 2 -21.21 0.05 -1.18
N MET A 3 -21.40 1.27 -0.67
CA MET A 3 -20.28 2.15 -0.30
C MET A 3 -19.44 1.59 0.86
N VAL A 4 -20.09 0.95 1.84
CA VAL A 4 -19.42 0.31 2.98
C VAL A 4 -18.54 -0.85 2.51
N ALA A 5 -19.03 -1.70 1.61
CA ALA A 5 -18.24 -2.80 1.07
C ALA A 5 -17.00 -2.32 0.30
N ILE A 6 -17.13 -1.20 -0.42
CA ILE A 6 -16.01 -0.57 -1.16
C ILE A 6 -14.98 0.01 -0.18
N SER A 7 -15.43 0.71 0.87
CA SER A 7 -14.56 1.22 1.95
C SER A 7 -13.74 0.09 2.57
N TRP A 8 -14.37 -1.03 2.95
CA TRP A 8 -13.68 -2.19 3.50
C TRP A 8 -12.69 -2.84 2.52
N LEU A 9 -13.06 -2.95 1.23
CA LEU A 9 -12.17 -3.47 0.19
C LEU A 9 -10.92 -2.60 0.01
N LEU A 10 -11.08 -1.27 0.05
CA LEU A 10 -9.98 -0.32 -0.06
C LEU A 10 -9.03 -0.40 1.14
N ILE A 11 -9.58 -0.53 2.35
CA ILE A 11 -8.79 -0.68 3.59
C ILE A 11 -8.02 -1.99 3.56
N ILE A 12 -8.68 -3.12 3.25
CA ILE A 12 -8.03 -4.44 3.18
C ILE A 12 -6.95 -4.46 2.09
N GLY A 13 -7.26 -3.94 0.90
CA GLY A 13 -6.30 -3.84 -0.20
C GLY A 13 -5.08 -2.99 0.16
N GLY A 14 -5.29 -1.85 0.82
CA GLY A 14 -4.21 -1.00 1.30
C GLY A 14 -3.31 -1.67 2.36
N VAL A 15 -3.90 -2.42 3.29
CA VAL A 15 -3.14 -3.17 4.30
C VAL A 15 -2.29 -4.27 3.67
N ILE A 16 -2.82 -5.00 2.68
CA ILE A 16 -2.06 -6.03 1.95
C ILE A 16 -0.85 -5.41 1.25
N LEU A 17 -1.02 -4.25 0.60
CA LEU A 17 0.06 -3.53 -0.06
C LEU A 17 1.12 -3.01 0.92
N LEU A 18 0.72 -2.61 2.13
CA LEU A 18 1.66 -2.23 3.20
C LEU A 18 2.51 -3.41 3.65
N VAL A 19 1.90 -4.59 3.82
CA VAL A 19 2.63 -5.81 4.20
C VAL A 19 3.60 -6.22 3.09
N ASP A 20 3.18 -6.16 1.82
CA ASP A 20 4.05 -6.44 0.67
C ASP A 20 5.23 -5.45 0.57
N ALA A 21 4.97 -4.16 0.79
CA ALA A 21 6.03 -3.16 0.82
C ALA A 21 7.02 -3.38 1.97
N TRP A 22 6.53 -3.79 3.15
CA TRP A 22 7.35 -4.10 4.32
C TRP A 22 8.25 -5.32 4.10
N THR A 23 7.72 -6.41 3.56
CA THR A 23 8.50 -7.61 3.22
C THR A 23 9.53 -7.31 2.14
N SER A 24 9.15 -6.51 1.15
CA SER A 24 10.05 -5.99 0.11
C SER A 24 11.20 -5.18 0.75
N LEU A 25 10.91 -4.33 1.75
CA LEU A 25 11.91 -3.52 2.47
C LEU A 25 12.99 -4.37 3.12
N GLN A 26 12.60 -5.46 3.79
CA GLN A 26 13.52 -6.39 4.44
C GLN A 26 14.42 -7.13 3.44
N PHE A 27 13.88 -7.51 2.27
CA PHE A 27 14.63 -8.31 1.28
C PHE A 27 15.60 -7.51 0.39
N VAL A 28 15.42 -6.19 0.27
CA VAL A 28 16.19 -5.36 -0.69
C VAL A 28 16.86 -4.19 0.03
N ARG A 29 17.39 -4.42 1.24
CA ARG A 29 18.18 -3.41 1.94
C ARG A 29 19.53 -3.13 1.25
N ASP A 30 19.97 -4.02 0.36
CA ASP A 30 21.31 -3.98 -0.26
C ASP A 30 21.36 -3.70 -1.77
N LYS A 31 20.24 -3.48 -2.49
CA LYS A 31 20.27 -3.33 -3.96
C LYS A 31 19.51 -2.12 -4.51
N ARG A 32 20.30 -1.16 -5.01
CA ARG A 32 20.02 -0.14 -6.05
C ARG A 32 18.84 0.83 -5.81
N TRP A 33 19.17 2.13 -5.87
CA TRP A 33 18.29 3.30 -5.83
C TRP A 33 16.99 3.21 -6.67
N PHE A 34 17.03 2.52 -7.82
CA PHE A 34 15.85 2.35 -8.69
C PHE A 34 14.74 1.48 -8.05
N CYS A 35 15.10 0.47 -7.24
CA CYS A 35 14.13 -0.34 -6.51
C CYS A 35 13.48 0.44 -5.35
N GLN A 36 14.18 1.43 -4.79
CA GLN A 36 13.64 2.26 -3.71
C GLN A 36 12.56 3.22 -4.21
N ALA A 37 12.72 3.83 -5.38
CA ALA A 37 11.71 4.73 -5.95
C ALA A 37 10.38 4.02 -6.22
N VAL A 38 10.42 2.88 -6.93
CA VAL A 38 9.23 2.06 -7.22
C VAL A 38 8.58 1.50 -5.96
N ARG A 39 9.35 1.29 -4.89
CA ARG A 39 8.82 0.87 -3.59
C ARG A 39 8.15 2.03 -2.85
N LEU A 40 8.74 3.22 -2.90
CA LEU A 40 8.13 4.43 -2.35
C LEU A 40 6.79 4.70 -3.02
N GLU A 41 6.71 4.57 -4.36
CA GLU A 41 5.45 4.71 -5.10
C GLU A 41 4.38 3.72 -4.61
N ARG A 42 4.73 2.44 -4.39
CA ARG A 42 3.78 1.45 -3.85
C ARG A 42 3.34 1.76 -2.41
N LEU A 43 4.24 2.26 -1.58
CA LEU A 43 3.92 2.70 -0.22
C LEU A 43 2.96 3.91 -0.22
N MET A 44 3.23 4.90 -1.07
CA MET A 44 2.38 6.07 -1.20
C MET A 44 1.01 5.68 -1.76
N PHE A 45 0.96 4.77 -2.74
CA PHE A 45 -0.30 4.27 -3.30
C PHE A 45 -1.13 3.50 -2.26
N ALA A 46 -0.49 2.66 -1.44
CA ALA A 46 -1.14 1.95 -0.34
C ALA A 46 -1.72 2.93 0.70
N LEU A 47 -0.98 3.96 1.07
CA LEU A 47 -1.43 5.02 1.97
C LEU A 47 -2.66 5.76 1.41
N ILE A 48 -2.62 6.14 0.13
CA ILE A 48 -3.73 6.83 -0.54
C ILE A 48 -4.98 5.95 -0.53
N LEU A 49 -4.86 4.66 -0.83
CA LEU A 49 -5.99 3.73 -0.82
C LEU A 49 -6.64 3.62 0.57
N ILE A 50 -5.85 3.58 1.63
CA ILE A 50 -6.37 3.55 3.01
C ILE A 50 -7.09 4.85 3.34
N ILE A 51 -6.49 6.01 3.01
CA ILE A 51 -7.11 7.32 3.25
C ILE A 51 -8.44 7.42 2.50
N VAL A 52 -8.47 7.06 1.22
CA VAL A 52 -9.70 7.08 0.42
C VAL A 52 -10.73 6.11 1.00
N GLY A 53 -10.34 4.89 1.39
CA GLY A 53 -11.25 3.93 2.03
C GLY A 53 -11.84 4.43 3.35
N VAL A 54 -11.09 5.21 4.14
CA VAL A 54 -11.56 5.79 5.41
C VAL A 54 -12.52 6.97 5.19
N PHE A 55 -12.34 7.74 4.11
CA PHE A 55 -13.18 8.91 3.79
C PHE A 55 -14.42 8.59 2.94
N LEU A 56 -14.56 7.36 2.45
CA LEU A 56 -15.67 6.87 1.63
C LEU A 56 -16.76 6.21 2.47
#